data_AF-A0A493TAU8-F1
#
_entry.id   AF-A0A493TAU8-F1
#
_cell.length_a   1.000
_cell.length_b   1.000
_cell.length_c   1.000
_cell.angle_alpha   90.00
_cell.angle_beta   90.00
_cell.angle_gamma   90.00
#
_symmetry.space_group_name_H-M   'P 1'
#
loop_
_entity.id
_entity.type
_entity.pdbx_description
1 polymer ?
#
loop_
_entity_poly.entity_id
_entity_poly.type
_entity_poly.pdbx_seq_one_letter_code
_entity_poly.pdbx_strand_id
1 'polypeptide(L)'
;DVAELLLQRLEREPPGPGGGLCSLEAAAALGLDHQTLVGAVKSLQALGEVIEAEARAATRWELSEEGAEVLRAGSPEVRLFRSLPPEGLPQSDAMKLPGAQVGFSKAMANKWLRLDKAAPGGPRVFRAVSDAVQDGLRRVQEGDAAGLPERERNELKRRKLLLEV
;
A
#
# COMPACT_ATOMS: atom_id res chain seq x y z
N ASP A 1 -23.67 -23.05 29.98
CA ASP A 1 -23.90 -21.60 29.96
C ASP A 1 -22.60 -20.89 29.52
N VAL A 2 -22.64 -19.73 28.86
CA VAL A 2 -21.42 -19.00 28.40
C VAL A 2 -20.61 -18.50 29.59
N ALA A 3 -21.28 -18.05 30.65
CA ALA A 3 -20.63 -17.60 31.89
C ALA A 3 -19.85 -18.74 32.56
N GLU A 4 -20.46 -19.92 32.66
CA GLU A 4 -19.83 -21.13 33.20
C GLU A 4 -18.62 -21.58 32.37
N LEU A 5 -18.74 -21.55 31.04
CA LEU A 5 -17.66 -21.91 30.13
C LEU A 5 -16.46 -20.96 30.27
N LEU A 6 -16.73 -19.66 30.46
CA LEU A 6 -15.71 -18.64 30.69
C LEU A 6 -14.98 -18.88 32.02
N LEU A 7 -15.70 -19.21 33.10
CA LEU A 7 -15.12 -19.55 34.40
C LEU A 7 -14.22 -20.79 34.32
N GLN A 8 -14.71 -21.86 33.70
CA GLN A 8 -13.92 -23.09 33.48
C GLN A 8 -12.63 -22.83 32.68
N ARG A 9 -12.66 -21.86 31.76
CA ARG A 9 -11.47 -21.49 30.98
C ARG A 9 -10.51 -20.65 31.80
N LEU A 10 -11.01 -19.77 32.64
CA LEU A 10 -10.22 -18.90 33.53
C LEU A 10 -9.50 -19.71 34.61
N GLU A 11 -10.14 -20.75 35.15
CA GLU A 11 -9.52 -21.69 36.12
C GLU A 11 -8.28 -22.41 35.58
N ARG A 12 -8.15 -22.53 34.26
CA ARG A 12 -6.99 -23.18 33.61
C ARG A 12 -5.83 -22.23 33.38
N GLU A 13 -6.03 -20.92 33.55
CA GLU A 13 -4.97 -19.93 33.44
C GLU A 13 -4.33 -19.71 34.83
N PRO A 14 -2.99 -19.54 34.89
CA PRO A 14 -2.30 -19.31 36.16
C PRO A 14 -2.77 -17.99 36.81
N PRO A 15 -2.91 -17.89 38.13
CA PRO A 15 -3.21 -16.62 38.79
C PRO A 15 -1.98 -15.70 38.81
N GLY A 16 -2.18 -14.38 38.68
CA GLY A 16 -1.13 -13.36 38.85
C GLY A 16 -0.81 -12.52 37.60
N PRO A 17 0.16 -11.59 37.68
CA PRO A 17 0.52 -10.69 36.58
C PRO A 17 1.16 -11.48 35.42
N GLY A 18 0.36 -11.78 34.40
CA GLY A 18 0.70 -12.66 33.27
C GLY A 18 -0.34 -13.76 33.03
N GLY A 19 -1.24 -13.96 33.99
CA GLY A 19 -2.42 -14.80 33.88
C GLY A 19 -3.69 -14.00 33.60
N GLY A 20 -4.62 -14.59 32.84
CA GLY A 20 -5.90 -13.97 32.49
C GLY A 20 -6.31 -14.27 31.06
N LEU A 21 -7.54 -13.90 30.72
CA LEU A 21 -8.10 -14.15 29.39
C LEU A 21 -8.39 -12.83 28.67
N CYS A 22 -7.97 -12.72 27.43
CA CYS A 22 -8.49 -11.71 26.52
C CYS A 22 -9.88 -12.15 26.04
N SER A 23 -10.91 -11.35 26.33
CA SER A 23 -12.30 -11.68 25.94
C SER A 23 -12.49 -11.82 24.43
N LEU A 24 -11.67 -11.15 23.62
CA LEU A 24 -11.66 -11.30 22.16
C LEU A 24 -11.10 -12.66 21.73
N GLU A 25 -9.95 -13.06 22.28
CA GLU A 25 -9.31 -14.35 21.97
C GLU A 25 -10.13 -15.52 22.50
N ALA A 26 -10.68 -15.39 23.70
CA ALA A 26 -11.56 -16.39 24.30
C ALA A 26 -12.83 -16.58 23.45
N ALA A 27 -13.44 -15.50 22.96
CA ALA A 27 -14.63 -15.60 22.10
C ALA A 27 -14.31 -16.36 20.81
N ALA A 28 -13.18 -16.03 20.16
CA ALA A 28 -12.73 -16.71 18.95
C ALA A 28 -12.43 -18.21 19.19
N ALA A 29 -11.71 -18.55 20.27
CA ALA A 29 -11.39 -19.93 20.62
C ALA A 29 -12.64 -20.79 20.94
N LEU A 30 -13.69 -20.14 21.45
CA LEU A 30 -14.97 -20.78 21.80
C LEU A 30 -15.97 -20.77 20.63
N GLY A 31 -15.64 -20.14 19.50
CA GLY A 31 -16.55 -19.99 18.37
C GLY A 31 -17.78 -19.14 18.70
N LEU A 32 -17.66 -18.21 19.66
CA LEU A 32 -18.74 -17.34 20.12
C LEU A 32 -18.60 -15.94 19.53
N ASP A 33 -19.73 -15.28 19.32
CA ASP A 33 -19.74 -13.84 19.05
C ASP A 33 -19.15 -13.08 20.25
N HIS A 34 -18.34 -12.07 19.96
CA HIS A 34 -17.61 -11.33 21.00
C HIS A 34 -18.56 -10.57 21.94
N GLN A 35 -19.68 -10.02 21.44
CA GLN A 35 -20.66 -9.33 22.30
C GLN A 35 -21.34 -10.30 23.26
N THR A 36 -21.57 -11.55 22.84
CA THR A 36 -22.11 -12.60 23.71
C THR A 36 -21.19 -12.85 24.92
N LEU A 37 -19.88 -12.99 24.67
CA LEU A 37 -18.91 -13.22 25.75
C LEU A 37 -18.74 -11.98 26.64
N VAL A 38 -18.73 -10.77 26.06
CA VAL A 38 -18.73 -9.51 26.83
C VAL A 38 -19.97 -9.38 27.72
N GLY A 39 -21.13 -9.83 27.24
CA GLY A 39 -22.35 -9.92 28.04
C GLY A 39 -22.17 -10.82 29.26
N ALA A 40 -21.61 -12.01 29.07
CA ALA A 40 -21.32 -12.94 30.16
C ALA A 40 -20.32 -12.37 31.18
N VAL A 41 -19.26 -11.69 30.73
CA VAL A 41 -18.31 -10.97 31.61
C VAL A 41 -19.06 -9.97 32.48
N LYS A 42 -19.94 -9.14 31.90
CA LYS A 42 -20.73 -8.16 32.66
C LYS A 42 -21.70 -8.81 33.65
N SER A 43 -22.33 -9.91 33.26
CA SER A 43 -23.21 -10.68 34.16
C SER A 43 -22.43 -11.24 35.35
N LEU A 44 -21.23 -11.79 35.12
CA LEU A 44 -20.35 -12.28 36.20
C LEU A 44 -19.86 -11.16 37.11
N GLN A 45 -19.50 -9.99 36.56
CA GLN A 45 -19.14 -8.80 37.35
C GLN A 45 -20.32 -8.30 38.21
N ALA A 46 -21.57 -8.42 37.72
CA ALA A 46 -22.75 -8.02 38.48
C ALA A 46 -23.07 -8.96 39.65
N LEU A 47 -22.58 -10.21 39.62
CA LEU A 47 -22.72 -11.18 40.70
C LEU A 47 -21.75 -10.95 41.87
N GLY A 48 -20.87 -9.94 41.78
CA GLY A 48 -19.90 -9.58 42.82
C GLY A 48 -18.45 -9.86 42.42
N GLU A 49 -17.60 -10.20 43.40
CA GLU A 49 -16.16 -10.45 43.20
C GLU A 49 -15.87 -11.86 42.65
N VAL A 50 -16.63 -12.29 41.64
CA VAL A 50 -16.41 -13.58 40.96
C VAL A 50 -15.25 -13.50 39.97
N ILE A 51 -15.13 -12.37 39.27
CA ILE A 51 -14.05 -12.09 38.32
C ILE A 51 -13.63 -10.62 38.40
N GLU A 52 -12.36 -10.37 38.10
CA GLU A 52 -11.86 -9.03 37.77
C GLU A 52 -11.74 -8.91 36.24
N ALA A 53 -12.21 -7.80 35.68
CA ALA A 53 -12.07 -7.53 34.25
C ALA A 53 -11.79 -6.04 34.00
N GLU A 54 -10.83 -5.79 33.12
CA GLU A 54 -10.40 -4.46 32.70
C GLU A 54 -10.74 -4.26 31.22
N ALA A 55 -11.34 -3.12 30.88
CA ALA A 55 -11.60 -2.77 29.49
C ALA A 55 -10.29 -2.33 28.81
N ARG A 56 -9.85 -3.08 27.80
CA ARG A 56 -8.67 -2.74 27.00
C ARG A 56 -9.07 -2.44 25.56
N ALA A 57 -8.60 -1.31 25.05
CA ALA A 57 -8.72 -0.98 23.63
C ALA A 57 -7.50 -1.53 22.87
N ALA A 58 -7.74 -2.26 21.79
CA ALA A 58 -6.72 -2.68 20.86
C ALA A 58 -7.00 -2.08 19.48
N THR A 59 -6.01 -1.40 18.92
CA THR A 59 -6.09 -0.87 17.55
C THR A 59 -5.51 -1.91 16.59
N ARG A 60 -6.29 -2.31 15.59
CA ARG A 60 -5.80 -3.11 14.47
C ARG A 60 -5.94 -2.33 13.17
N TRP A 61 -4.97 -2.51 12.28
CA TRP A 61 -4.98 -1.91 10.95
C TRP A 61 -5.26 -3.02 9.94
N GLU A 62 -6.29 -2.81 9.12
CA GLU A 62 -6.65 -3.70 8.03
C GLU A 62 -6.54 -2.94 6.70
N LEU A 63 -6.31 -3.67 5.61
CA LEU A 63 -6.35 -3.07 4.29
C LEU A 63 -7.79 -2.69 3.95
N SER A 64 -7.99 -1.45 3.50
CA SER A 64 -9.22 -1.10 2.80
C SER A 64 -9.30 -1.84 1.45
N GLU A 65 -10.49 -1.88 0.85
CA GLU A 65 -10.66 -2.42 -0.50
C GLU A 65 -9.73 -1.75 -1.52
N GLU A 66 -9.58 -0.42 -1.42
CA GLU A 66 -8.63 0.34 -2.25
C GLU A 66 -7.18 -0.09 -1.97
N GLY A 67 -6.79 -0.25 -0.71
CA GLY A 67 -5.45 -0.70 -0.32
C GLY A 67 -5.12 -2.09 -0.84
N ALA A 68 -6.07 -3.02 -0.76
CA ALA A 68 -5.95 -4.36 -1.32
C ALA A 68 -5.81 -4.31 -2.86
N GLU A 69 -6.58 -3.45 -3.53
CA GLU A 69 -6.50 -3.27 -4.98
C GLU A 69 -5.16 -2.65 -5.41
N VAL A 70 -4.64 -1.68 -4.66
CA VAL A 70 -3.31 -1.10 -4.90
C VAL A 70 -2.22 -2.15 -4.73
N LEU A 71 -2.33 -3.03 -3.73
CA LEU A 71 -1.38 -4.13 -3.53
C LEU A 71 -1.42 -5.13 -4.70
N ARG A 72 -2.63 -5.45 -5.17
CA ARG A 72 -2.85 -6.44 -6.25
C ARG A 72 -2.45 -5.93 -7.63
N ALA A 73 -2.85 -4.72 -7.97
CA ALA A 73 -2.76 -4.18 -9.34
C ALA A 73 -1.80 -2.99 -9.48
N GLY A 74 -1.20 -2.51 -8.37
CA GLY A 74 -0.43 -1.28 -8.32
C GLY A 74 -1.31 -0.05 -8.11
N SER A 75 -0.71 1.08 -7.73
CA SER A 75 -1.45 2.33 -7.50
C SER A 75 -2.06 2.90 -8.79
N PRO A 76 -3.11 3.75 -8.69
CA PRO A 76 -3.77 4.31 -9.88
C PRO A 76 -2.81 4.96 -10.89
N GLU A 77 -1.84 5.72 -10.42
CA GLU A 77 -0.80 6.34 -11.24
C GLU A 77 0.14 5.30 -11.90
N VAL A 78 0.48 4.21 -11.21
CA VAL A 78 1.29 3.11 -11.78
C VAL A 78 0.50 2.39 -12.87
N ARG A 79 -0.79 2.12 -12.62
CA ARG A 79 -1.67 1.46 -13.61
C ARG A 79 -1.82 2.30 -14.86
N LEU A 80 -2.05 3.61 -14.70
CA LEU A 80 -2.11 4.55 -15.82
C LEU A 80 -0.79 4.57 -16.60
N PHE A 81 0.33 4.71 -15.89
CA PHE A 81 1.66 4.76 -16.51
C PHE A 81 1.96 3.49 -17.31
N ARG A 82 1.67 2.31 -16.77
CA ARG A 82 1.87 1.02 -17.46
C ARG A 82 0.95 0.83 -18.67
N SER A 83 -0.24 1.41 -18.61
CA SER A 83 -1.25 1.30 -19.68
C SER A 83 -1.01 2.29 -20.83
N LEU A 84 -0.13 3.28 -20.63
CA LEU A 84 0.20 4.25 -21.67
C LEU A 84 1.26 3.69 -22.64
N PRO A 85 1.00 3.71 -23.95
CA PRO A 85 1.97 3.24 -24.93
C PRO A 85 3.13 4.25 -25.10
N PRO A 86 4.30 3.82 -25.61
CA PRO A 86 5.47 4.69 -25.78
C PRO A 86 5.20 5.89 -26.72
N GLU A 87 4.37 5.72 -27.75
CA GLU A 87 3.94 6.78 -28.69
C GLU A 87 2.94 7.79 -28.08
N GLY A 88 2.54 7.57 -26.83
CA GLY A 88 1.54 8.36 -26.12
C GLY A 88 0.13 8.22 -26.70
N LEU A 89 -0.84 8.83 -26.02
CA LEU A 89 -2.26 8.82 -26.41
C LEU A 89 -2.88 10.21 -26.32
N PRO A 90 -3.92 10.52 -27.13
CA PRO A 90 -4.74 11.70 -26.89
C PRO A 90 -5.21 11.76 -25.44
N GLN A 91 -5.23 12.95 -24.84
CA GLN A 91 -5.59 13.10 -23.42
C GLN A 91 -6.97 12.50 -23.12
N SER A 92 -7.94 12.67 -24.03
CA SER A 92 -9.27 12.08 -23.91
C SER A 92 -9.27 10.56 -23.81
N ASP A 93 -8.32 9.89 -24.47
CA ASP A 93 -8.22 8.43 -24.45
C ASP A 93 -7.34 7.94 -23.30
N ALA A 94 -6.28 8.68 -22.97
CA ALA A 94 -5.49 8.46 -21.76
C ALA A 94 -6.36 8.50 -20.49
N MET A 95 -7.36 9.39 -20.45
CA MET A 95 -8.31 9.51 -19.33
C MET A 95 -9.30 8.32 -19.22
N LYS A 96 -9.37 7.45 -20.22
CA LYS A 96 -10.17 6.21 -20.19
C LYS A 96 -9.35 5.00 -19.71
N LEU A 97 -8.04 5.15 -19.54
CA LEU A 97 -7.16 4.06 -19.12
C LEU A 97 -7.36 3.69 -17.64
N PRO A 98 -7.00 2.45 -17.24
CA PRO A 98 -7.06 2.02 -15.86
C PRO A 98 -6.30 2.96 -14.92
N GLY A 99 -6.96 3.41 -13.86
CA GLY A 99 -6.37 4.32 -12.88
C GLY A 99 -6.25 5.77 -13.34
N ALA A 100 -6.69 6.14 -14.54
CA ALA A 100 -6.52 7.50 -15.05
C ALA A 100 -7.26 8.56 -14.23
N GLN A 101 -8.52 8.31 -13.88
CA GLN A 101 -9.34 9.30 -13.15
C GLN A 101 -8.72 9.74 -11.82
N VAL A 102 -8.07 8.82 -11.10
CA VAL A 102 -7.46 9.08 -9.78
C VAL A 102 -5.96 9.33 -9.89
N GLY A 103 -5.29 8.62 -10.80
CA GLY A 103 -3.84 8.57 -10.93
C GLY A 103 -3.25 9.64 -11.83
N PHE A 104 -4.02 10.28 -12.71
CA PHE A 104 -3.47 11.24 -13.68
C PHE A 104 -2.80 12.44 -13.01
N SER A 105 -3.48 13.08 -12.05
CA SER A 105 -2.94 14.23 -11.32
C SER A 105 -1.69 13.86 -10.51
N LYS A 106 -1.71 12.69 -9.86
CA LYS A 106 -0.56 12.16 -9.10
C LYS A 106 0.62 11.85 -10.03
N ALA A 107 0.36 11.20 -11.16
CA ALA A 107 1.38 10.87 -12.14
C ALA A 107 1.99 12.13 -12.79
N MET A 108 1.19 13.17 -13.04
CA MET A 108 1.69 14.47 -13.51
C MET A 108 2.54 15.17 -12.43
N ALA A 109 2.10 15.19 -11.17
CA ALA A 109 2.85 15.81 -10.07
C ALA A 109 4.20 15.11 -9.82
N ASN A 110 4.22 13.78 -9.94
CA ASN A 110 5.43 12.96 -9.83
C ASN A 110 6.29 12.97 -11.11
N LYS A 111 5.90 13.75 -12.14
CA LYS A 111 6.58 13.81 -13.45
C LYS A 111 6.69 12.45 -14.14
N TRP A 112 5.75 11.54 -13.87
CA TRP A 112 5.68 10.26 -14.56
C TRP A 112 5.06 10.36 -15.94
N LEU A 113 4.30 11.43 -16.17
CA LEU A 113 3.67 11.75 -17.44
C LEU A 113 4.08 13.14 -17.93
N ARG A 114 4.08 13.31 -19.25
CA ARG A 114 4.22 14.61 -19.92
C ARG A 114 2.97 14.85 -20.76
N LEU A 115 2.38 16.02 -20.62
CA LEU A 115 1.28 16.48 -21.48
C LEU A 115 1.84 17.44 -22.54
N ASP A 116 1.65 17.08 -23.79
CA ASP A 116 1.93 17.94 -24.94
C ASP A 116 0.64 18.59 -25.42
N LYS A 117 0.48 19.88 -25.13
CA LYS A 117 -0.75 20.62 -25.49
C LYS A 117 -0.77 21.06 -26.95
N ALA A 118 0.37 21.04 -27.64
CA ALA A 118 0.52 21.53 -29.01
C ALA A 118 0.65 20.40 -30.03
N ALA A 119 0.45 19.15 -29.61
CA ALA A 119 0.53 18.00 -30.50
C ALA A 119 -0.52 18.08 -31.63
N PRO A 120 -0.17 17.67 -32.86
CA PRO A 120 -1.13 17.57 -33.96
C PRO A 120 -2.31 16.66 -33.57
N GLY A 121 -3.54 17.17 -33.68
CA GLY A 121 -4.74 16.45 -33.25
C GLY A 121 -5.17 16.69 -31.79
N GLY A 122 -4.54 17.63 -31.08
CA GLY A 122 -4.93 18.06 -29.73
C GLY A 122 -4.02 17.53 -28.62
N PRO A 123 -4.33 17.83 -27.35
CA PRO A 123 -3.47 17.48 -26.23
C PRO A 123 -3.17 15.99 -26.15
N ARG A 124 -1.88 15.62 -26.06
CA ARG A 124 -1.40 14.24 -26.07
C ARG A 124 -0.54 13.94 -24.84
N VAL A 125 -0.77 12.80 -24.22
CA VAL A 125 -0.12 12.36 -22.97
C VAL A 125 0.93 11.30 -23.30
N PHE A 126 2.12 11.48 -22.77
CA PHE A 126 3.26 10.58 -22.90
C PHE A 126 3.74 10.13 -21.54
N ARG A 127 4.39 8.97 -21.50
CA ARG A 127 5.22 8.60 -20.35
C ARG A 127 6.44 9.53 -20.30
N ALA A 128 6.74 10.05 -19.11
CA ALA A 128 7.85 10.96 -18.86
C ALA A 128 8.95 10.33 -18.00
N VAL A 129 8.66 9.26 -17.24
CA VAL A 129 9.74 8.45 -16.67
C VAL A 129 10.36 7.64 -17.81
N SER A 130 11.35 8.24 -18.46
CA SER A 130 12.45 7.50 -19.07
C SER A 130 13.47 7.27 -17.95
N ASP A 131 14.02 6.06 -17.87
CA ASP A 131 15.21 5.82 -17.07
C ASP A 131 16.36 6.52 -17.79
N ALA A 132 16.54 7.81 -17.53
CA ALA A 132 17.58 8.63 -18.15
C ALA A 132 18.97 8.02 -17.96
N VAL A 133 19.17 7.26 -16.88
CA VAL A 133 20.41 6.49 -16.68
C VAL A 133 20.49 5.35 -17.68
N GLN A 134 19.44 4.54 -17.84
CA GLN A 134 19.40 3.46 -18.83
C GLN A 134 19.51 3.97 -20.27
N ASP A 135 18.83 5.06 -20.62
CA ASP A 135 18.90 5.67 -21.95
C ASP A 135 20.28 6.27 -22.21
N GLY A 136 20.87 6.92 -21.20
CA GLY A 136 22.26 7.39 -21.26
C GLY A 136 23.25 6.25 -21.49
N LEU A 137 23.09 5.13 -20.77
CA LEU A 137 23.92 3.94 -20.95
C LEU A 137 23.72 3.27 -22.31
N ARG A 138 22.48 3.23 -22.83
CA ARG A 138 22.18 2.73 -24.17
C ARG A 138 22.86 3.57 -25.25
N ARG A 139 22.78 4.89 -25.18
CA ARG A 139 23.45 5.78 -26.13
C ARG A 139 24.96 5.61 -26.10
N VAL A 140 25.54 5.40 -24.92
CA VAL A 140 26.97 5.06 -24.79
C VAL A 140 27.28 3.71 -25.45
N GLN A 141 26.44 2.70 -25.24
CA GLN A 141 26.58 1.39 -25.90
C GLN A 141 26.51 1.50 -27.43
N GLU A 142 25.67 2.40 -27.95
CA GLU A 142 25.50 2.69 -29.38
C GLU A 142 26.61 3.61 -29.96
N GLY A 143 27.60 4.01 -29.14
CA GLY A 143 28.75 4.82 -29.55
C GLY A 143 28.54 6.33 -29.48
N ASP A 144 27.39 6.80 -29.01
CA ASP A 144 27.03 8.22 -28.87
C ASP A 144 27.28 8.76 -27.44
N ALA A 145 28.42 8.40 -26.85
CA ALA A 145 28.84 8.93 -25.56
C ALA A 145 29.12 10.45 -25.61
N ALA A 146 29.56 10.95 -26.77
CA ALA A 146 29.87 12.37 -26.97
C ALA A 146 28.62 13.25 -27.05
N GLY A 147 27.48 12.70 -27.50
CA GLY A 147 26.19 13.40 -27.60
C GLY A 147 25.38 13.48 -26.30
N LEU A 148 25.87 12.92 -25.19
CA LEU A 148 25.27 13.10 -23.87
C LEU A 148 25.64 14.45 -23.25
N PRO A 149 24.69 15.17 -22.61
CA PRO A 149 24.98 16.36 -21.83
C PRO A 149 26.06 16.11 -20.77
N GLU A 150 26.97 17.07 -20.59
CA GLU A 150 28.09 16.94 -19.65
C GLU A 150 27.65 16.62 -18.22
N ARG A 151 26.56 17.24 -17.75
CA ARG A 151 25.95 16.98 -16.45
C ARG A 151 25.56 15.51 -16.27
N GLU A 152 24.98 14.90 -17.30
CA GLU A 152 24.52 13.52 -17.29
C GLU A 152 25.70 12.55 -17.31
N ARG A 153 26.73 12.82 -18.14
CA ARG A 153 27.98 12.04 -18.14
C ARG A 153 28.68 12.06 -16.79
N ASN A 154 28.78 13.23 -16.15
CA ASN A 154 29.44 13.38 -14.85
C ASN A 154 28.67 12.64 -13.74
N GLU A 155 27.34 12.63 -13.81
CA GLU A 155 26.51 11.87 -12.89
C GLU A 155 26.68 10.35 -13.07
N LEU A 156 26.70 9.87 -14.32
CA LEU A 156 26.94 8.46 -14.64
C LEU A 156 28.35 8.01 -14.21
N LYS A 157 29.38 8.84 -14.42
CA LYS A 157 30.75 8.61 -13.92
C LYS A 157 30.77 8.56 -12.38
N ARG A 158 30.12 9.49 -11.67
CA ARG A 158 30.06 9.50 -10.18
C ARG A 158 29.40 8.24 -9.62
N ARG A 159 28.42 7.70 -10.34
CA ARG A 159 27.72 6.44 -9.99
C ARG A 159 28.50 5.18 -10.38
N LYS A 160 29.69 5.31 -10.98
CA LYS A 160 30.52 4.21 -11.50
C LYS A 160 29.86 3.38 -12.61
N LEU A 161 28.97 4.02 -13.39
CA LEU A 161 28.26 3.37 -14.50
C LEU A 161 28.96 3.58 -15.85
N LEU A 162 29.86 4.55 -15.95
CA LEU A 162 30.77 4.76 -17.08
C LEU A 162 32.22 4.69 -16.60
N LEU A 163 33.07 4.03 -17.37
CA LEU A 163 34.52 3.98 -17.15
C LEU A 163 35.20 4.75 -18.27
N GLU A 164 36.15 5.60 -17.90
CA GLU A 164 37.07 6.24 -18.84
C GLU A 164 38.26 5.30 -19.00
N VAL A 165 38.41 4.73 -20.19
CA VAL A 165 39.54 3.88 -20.59
C VAL A 165 40.55 4.70 -21.36
#